data_AF-A0A3R7Y5N0-F1
#
_entry.id   AF-A0A3R7Y5N0-F1
#
_cell.length_a   1.000
_cell.length_b   1.000
_cell.length_c   1.000
_cell.angle_alpha   90.00
_cell.angle_beta   90.00
_cell.angle_gamma   90.00
#
_symmetry.space_group_name_H-M   'P 1'
#
loop_
_entity.id
_entity.type
_entity.pdbx_description
1 polymer ?
#
loop_
_entity_poly.entity_id
_entity_poly.type
_entity_poly.pdbx_seq_one_letter_code
_entity_poly.pdbx_strand_id
1 'polypeptide(L)'
;MAASPTESVVVGLDSTARRSYGEALLICFRGRAFSAVLDITSFVAGVIILYVFIHATFTPIVSATEIPMLMVGYGFGASFVALFMQLGGGIYTKAADVGADFVGKVVQGIPEDDPRNQALIADLVGDCVGSNADVFEVLYDPIESRIDAIG
;
A
#
# COMPACT_ATOMS: atom_id res chain seq x y z
N MET A 1 8.53 -19.49 16.34
CA MET A 1 8.54 -18.08 15.89
C MET A 1 7.39 -17.97 14.90
N ALA A 2 6.28 -17.34 15.29
CA ALA A 2 5.08 -17.28 14.46
C ALA A 2 5.29 -16.21 13.37
N ALA A 3 5.28 -16.64 12.11
CA ALA A 3 5.33 -15.74 10.97
C ALA A 3 4.11 -14.81 10.99
N SER A 4 4.31 -13.54 10.63
CA SER A 4 3.22 -12.58 10.44
C SER A 4 2.22 -13.11 9.38
N PRO A 5 0.92 -12.75 9.44
CA PRO A 5 -0.08 -13.23 8.48
C PRO A 5 0.34 -12.99 7.01
N THR A 6 1.14 -11.96 6.73
CA THR A 6 1.74 -11.67 5.44
C THR A 6 2.84 -12.65 5.01
N GLU A 7 3.74 -13.05 5.91
CA GLU A 7 4.76 -14.07 5.63
C GLU A 7 4.14 -15.44 5.35
N SER A 8 3.02 -15.76 5.99
CA SER A 8 2.30 -17.03 5.75
C SER A 8 1.73 -17.13 4.33
N VAL A 9 1.37 -16.00 3.71
CA VAL A 9 0.87 -15.95 2.34
C VAL A 9 2.01 -16.15 1.35
N VAL A 10 3.17 -15.52 1.55
CA VAL A 10 4.33 -15.64 0.66
C VAL A 10 4.91 -17.04 0.68
N VAL A 11 5.07 -17.64 1.88
CA VAL A 11 5.55 -19.02 2.02
C VAL A 11 4.54 -20.03 1.44
N GLY A 12 3.23 -19.77 1.63
CA GLY A 12 2.17 -20.55 1.00
C GLY A 12 2.22 -20.47 -0.52
N LEU A 13 2.46 -19.28 -1.09
CA LEU A 13 2.52 -19.03 -2.53
C LEU A 13 3.65 -19.81 -3.21
N ASP A 14 4.88 -19.81 -2.68
CA ASP A 14 6.00 -20.57 -3.27
C ASP A 14 5.68 -22.07 -3.32
N SER A 15 5.12 -22.60 -2.23
CA SER A 15 4.77 -24.02 -2.15
C SER A 15 3.71 -24.44 -3.18
N THR A 16 2.75 -23.55 -3.46
CA THR A 16 1.63 -23.82 -4.38
C THR A 16 2.00 -23.52 -5.83
N ALA A 17 2.87 -22.53 -6.09
CA ALA A 17 3.37 -22.20 -7.42
C ALA A 17 4.08 -23.38 -8.08
N ARG A 18 4.73 -24.25 -7.28
CA ARG A 18 5.38 -25.48 -7.75
C ARG A 18 4.40 -26.59 -8.17
N ARG A 19 3.12 -26.48 -7.81
CA ARG A 19 2.08 -27.49 -8.08
C ARG A 19 1.05 -27.01 -9.09
N SER A 20 0.54 -25.80 -8.92
CA SER A 20 -0.56 -25.27 -9.73
C SER A 20 -0.57 -23.74 -9.74
N TYR A 21 -0.45 -23.17 -10.95
CA TYR A 21 -0.53 -21.73 -11.15
C TYR A 21 -1.89 -21.12 -10.78
N GLY A 22 -2.99 -21.85 -11.01
CA GLY A 22 -4.33 -21.35 -10.71
C GLY A 22 -4.59 -21.21 -9.21
N GLU A 23 -4.06 -22.12 -8.41
CA GLU A 23 -4.18 -22.08 -6.96
C GLU A 23 -3.25 -21.02 -6.35
N ALA A 24 -2.04 -20.86 -6.91
CA ALA A 24 -1.13 -19.77 -6.54
C ALA A 24 -1.75 -18.38 -6.80
N LEU A 25 -2.39 -18.20 -7.97
CA LEU A 25 -3.10 -16.95 -8.29
C LEU A 25 -4.23 -16.67 -7.29
N LEU A 26 -4.98 -17.70 -6.90
CA LEU A 26 -6.08 -17.57 -5.95
C LEU A 26 -5.58 -17.15 -4.56
N ILE A 27 -4.46 -17.70 -4.10
CA ILE A 27 -3.84 -17.35 -2.80
C ILE A 27 -3.36 -15.90 -2.82
N CYS A 28 -2.66 -15.49 -3.88
CA CYS A 28 -2.21 -14.10 -4.05
C CYS A 28 -3.38 -13.12 -4.07
N PHE A 29 -4.42 -13.41 -4.86
CA PHE A 29 -5.60 -12.56 -4.96
C PHE A 29 -6.35 -12.44 -3.62
N ARG A 30 -6.53 -13.54 -2.89
CA ARG A 30 -7.20 -13.54 -1.59
C ARG A 30 -6.41 -12.78 -0.53
N GLY A 31 -5.08 -12.86 -0.57
CA GLY A 31 -4.19 -12.09 0.32
C GLY A 31 -4.37 -10.58 0.13
N ARG A 32 -4.27 -10.10 -1.12
CA ARG A 32 -4.47 -8.68 -1.44
C ARG A 32 -5.91 -8.20 -1.19
N ALA A 33 -6.92 -9.01 -1.52
CA ALA A 33 -8.32 -8.64 -1.33
C ALA A 33 -8.67 -8.39 0.15
N PHE A 34 -8.09 -9.17 1.08
CA PHE A 34 -8.34 -8.97 2.51
C PHE A 34 -7.78 -7.64 3.02
N SER A 35 -6.53 -7.31 2.67
CA SER A 35 -5.93 -6.02 3.06
C SER A 35 -6.72 -4.85 2.50
N ALA A 36 -7.09 -4.90 1.22
CA ALA A 36 -7.86 -3.84 0.57
C ALA A 36 -9.22 -3.59 1.25
N VAL A 37 -9.93 -4.64 1.65
CA VAL A 37 -11.22 -4.49 2.37
C VAL A 37 -11.02 -3.83 3.74
N LEU A 38 -9.96 -4.19 4.48
CA LEU A 38 -9.66 -3.57 5.77
C LEU A 38 -9.30 -2.09 5.64
N ASP A 39 -8.52 -1.73 4.64
CA ASP A 39 -8.12 -0.34 4.39
C ASP A 39 -9.32 0.53 4.00
N ILE A 40 -10.15 0.06 3.06
CA ILE A 40 -11.37 0.78 2.65
C ILE A 40 -12.34 0.93 3.83
N THR A 41 -12.51 -0.12 4.63
CA THR A 41 -13.40 -0.09 5.81
C THR A 41 -12.90 0.92 6.85
N SER A 42 -11.59 0.94 7.11
CA SER A 42 -10.97 1.88 8.04
C SER A 42 -11.10 3.33 7.57
N PHE A 43 -10.96 3.58 6.26
CA PHE A 43 -11.13 4.90 5.67
C PHE A 43 -12.56 5.43 5.83
N VAL A 44 -13.56 4.63 5.46
CA VAL A 44 -14.99 4.99 5.61
C VAL A 44 -15.35 5.22 7.07
N ALA A 45 -14.89 4.34 7.97
CA ALA A 45 -15.10 4.51 9.41
C ALA A 45 -14.46 5.81 9.93
N GLY A 46 -13.24 6.14 9.48
CA GLY A 46 -12.53 7.38 9.84
C GLY A 46 -13.30 8.64 9.45
N VAL A 47 -13.84 8.69 8.23
CA VAL A 47 -14.65 9.82 7.75
C VAL A 47 -15.94 9.99 8.59
N ILE A 48 -16.62 8.88 8.89
CA ILE A 48 -17.85 8.89 9.70
C ILE A 48 -17.56 9.36 11.13
N ILE A 49 -16.50 8.83 11.76
CA ILE A 49 -16.09 9.20 13.11
C ILE A 49 -15.74 10.68 13.17
N LEU A 50 -14.97 11.18 12.19
CA LEU A 50 -14.60 12.59 12.13
C LEU A 50 -15.82 13.49 11.95
N TYR A 51 -16.76 13.11 11.07
CA TYR A 51 -18.01 13.85 10.87
C TYR A 51 -18.84 13.94 12.16
N VAL A 52 -19.02 12.82 12.86
CA VAL A 52 -19.75 12.78 14.14
C VAL A 52 -19.02 13.61 15.20
N PHE A 53 -17.69 13.53 15.25
CA PHE A 53 -16.87 14.29 16.21
C PHE A 53 -16.96 15.80 15.99
N ILE A 54 -16.83 16.25 14.73
CA ILE A 54 -16.97 17.67 14.37
C ILE A 54 -18.38 18.14 14.67
N HIS A 55 -19.41 17.36 14.30
CA HIS A 55 -20.80 17.69 14.60
C HIS A 55 -21.04 17.78 16.12
N ALA A 56 -20.50 16.86 16.92
CA ALA A 56 -20.68 16.87 18.37
C ALA A 56 -19.98 18.06 19.06
N THR A 57 -18.84 18.52 18.53
CA THR A 57 -18.00 19.54 19.18
C THR A 57 -18.32 20.96 18.71
N PHE A 58 -18.70 21.14 17.43
CA PHE A 58 -18.84 22.46 16.78
C PHE A 58 -20.29 22.88 16.49
N THR A 59 -21.28 22.03 16.79
CA THR A 59 -22.72 22.35 16.66
C THR A 59 -23.19 23.65 17.32
N PRO A 60 -22.64 24.13 18.47
CA PRO A 60 -23.10 25.40 19.04
C PRO A 60 -22.46 26.66 18.43
N ILE A 61 -21.49 26.52 17.51
CA ILE A 61 -20.64 27.63 17.05
C ILE A 61 -20.65 27.79 15.52
N VAL A 62 -20.88 26.71 14.77
CA VAL A 62 -20.61 26.66 13.32
C VAL A 62 -21.86 26.22 12.55
N SER A 63 -22.22 26.97 11.49
CA SER A 63 -23.33 26.63 10.58
C SER A 63 -23.02 25.34 9.82
N ALA A 64 -24.05 24.53 9.54
CA ALA A 64 -23.92 23.23 8.84
C ALA A 64 -23.20 23.33 7.47
N THR A 65 -23.15 24.53 6.88
CA THR A 65 -22.47 24.84 5.62
C THR A 65 -20.94 24.91 5.71
N GLU A 66 -20.34 25.06 6.89
CA GLU A 66 -18.87 25.16 7.06
C GLU A 66 -18.21 23.83 7.43
N ILE A 67 -18.99 22.82 7.80
CA ILE A 67 -18.53 21.46 8.10
C ILE A 67 -17.71 20.84 6.94
N PRO A 68 -18.08 21.02 5.65
CA PRO A 68 -17.27 20.51 4.55
C PRO A 68 -15.87 21.12 4.48
N MET A 69 -15.70 22.41 4.83
CA MET A 69 -14.37 23.04 4.84
C MET A 69 -13.43 22.43 5.88
N LEU A 70 -13.95 22.01 7.03
CA LEU A 70 -13.16 21.32 8.05
C LEU A 70 -12.73 19.91 7.59
N MET A 71 -13.55 19.25 6.77
CA MET A 71 -13.24 17.92 6.21
C MET A 71 -12.20 17.98 5.08
N VAL A 72 -12.05 19.12 4.39
CA VAL A 72 -10.99 19.32 3.38
C VAL A 72 -9.60 19.12 3.98
N GLY A 73 -9.39 19.54 5.24
CA GLY A 73 -8.11 19.33 5.94
C GLY A 73 -7.80 17.85 6.19
N TYR A 74 -8.82 17.02 6.43
CA TYR A 74 -8.66 15.57 6.56
C TYR A 74 -8.27 14.92 5.23
N GLY A 75 -8.95 15.30 4.14
CA GLY A 75 -8.60 14.85 2.79
C GLY A 75 -7.17 15.25 2.40
N PHE A 76 -6.79 16.51 2.66
CA PHE A 76 -5.42 17.00 2.39
C PHE A 76 -4.36 16.24 3.19
N GLY A 77 -4.59 16.00 4.49
CA GLY A 77 -3.67 15.23 5.32
C GLY A 77 -3.53 13.77 4.86
N ALA A 78 -4.63 13.13 4.45
CA ALA A 78 -4.62 11.78 3.91
C ALA A 78 -3.81 11.71 2.59
N SER A 79 -4.00 12.67 1.68
CA SER A 79 -3.21 12.78 0.44
C SER A 79 -1.74 13.03 0.71
N PHE A 80 -1.40 13.85 1.71
CA PHE A 80 0.00 14.10 2.08
C PHE A 80 0.69 12.83 2.57
N VAL A 81 0.05 12.04 3.45
CA VAL A 81 0.59 10.76 3.91
C VAL A 81 0.73 9.77 2.76
N ALA A 82 -0.24 9.70 1.85
CA ALA A 82 -0.19 8.84 0.67
C ALA A 82 1.02 9.18 -0.22
N LEU A 83 1.28 10.48 -0.47
CA LEU A 83 2.43 10.93 -1.25
C LEU A 83 3.76 10.48 -0.63
N PHE A 84 3.94 10.60 0.69
CA PHE A 84 5.16 10.15 1.36
C PHE A 84 5.30 8.63 1.36
N MET A 85 4.20 7.89 1.48
CA MET A 85 4.23 6.43 1.42
C MET A 85 4.60 5.95 0.01
N GLN A 86 4.12 6.63 -1.03
CA GLN A 86 4.45 6.35 -2.43
C GLN A 86 5.89 6.73 -2.78
N LEU A 87 6.34 7.95 -2.45
CA LEU A 87 7.72 8.38 -2.68
C LEU A 87 8.72 7.56 -1.85
N GLY A 88 8.41 7.35 -0.57
CA GLY A 88 9.25 6.58 0.34
C GLY A 88 9.36 5.12 -0.06
N GLY A 89 8.22 4.48 -0.35
CA GLY A 89 8.18 3.10 -0.82
C GLY A 89 8.85 2.93 -2.18
N GLY A 90 8.49 3.77 -3.16
CA GLY A 90 9.02 3.68 -4.53
C GLY A 90 10.53 3.92 -4.61
N ILE A 91 11.08 4.89 -3.85
CA ILE A 91 12.53 5.11 -3.80
C ILE A 91 13.22 3.92 -3.12
N TYR A 92 12.66 3.41 -2.03
CA TYR A 92 13.24 2.28 -1.29
C TYR A 92 13.29 1.01 -2.15
N THR A 93 12.18 0.64 -2.79
CA THR A 93 12.11 -0.51 -3.70
C THR A 93 13.07 -0.33 -4.87
N LYS A 94 13.03 0.81 -5.59
CA LYS A 94 13.90 1.00 -6.76
C LYS A 94 15.39 1.05 -6.40
N ALA A 95 15.76 1.62 -5.25
CA ALA A 95 17.14 1.60 -4.79
C ALA A 95 17.58 0.17 -4.39
N ALA A 96 16.69 -0.62 -3.80
CA ALA A 96 16.93 -2.01 -3.45
C ALA A 96 17.07 -2.90 -4.70
N ASP A 97 16.10 -2.85 -5.63
CA ASP A 97 16.12 -3.59 -6.91
C ASP A 97 17.44 -3.36 -7.64
N VAL A 98 17.79 -2.08 -7.87
CA VAL A 98 18.97 -1.70 -8.67
C VAL A 98 20.27 -2.08 -7.93
N GLY A 99 20.30 -1.97 -6.61
CA GLY A 99 21.44 -2.39 -5.80
C GLY A 99 21.65 -3.90 -5.81
N ALA A 100 20.57 -4.67 -5.66
CA ALA A 100 20.60 -6.13 -5.67
C ALA A 100 20.99 -6.68 -7.05
N ASP A 101 20.39 -6.13 -8.11
CA ASP A 101 20.68 -6.52 -9.49
C ASP A 101 22.11 -6.18 -9.91
N PHE A 102 22.60 -4.98 -9.57
CA PHE A 102 23.94 -4.57 -9.96
C PHE A 102 25.01 -5.41 -9.28
N VAL A 103 24.89 -5.64 -7.97
CA VAL A 103 25.88 -6.43 -7.22
C VAL A 103 25.81 -7.91 -7.58
N GLY A 104 24.61 -8.48 -7.75
CA GLY A 104 24.41 -9.89 -8.08
C GLY A 104 24.78 -10.23 -9.52
N LYS A 105 24.12 -9.58 -10.50
CA LYS A 105 24.23 -9.92 -11.92
C LYS A 105 25.50 -9.38 -12.57
N VAL A 106 25.90 -8.13 -12.26
CA VAL A 106 27.03 -7.46 -12.96
C VAL A 106 28.38 -7.75 -12.33
N VAL A 107 28.47 -7.79 -10.99
CA VAL A 107 29.75 -7.95 -10.30
C VAL A 107 30.07 -9.42 -10.01
N GLN A 108 29.07 -10.20 -9.56
CA GLN A 108 29.29 -11.57 -9.10
C GLN A 108 28.81 -12.65 -10.07
N GLY A 109 28.03 -12.28 -11.11
CA GLY A 109 27.52 -13.20 -12.11
C GLY A 109 26.61 -14.30 -11.53
N ILE A 110 26.03 -14.05 -10.36
CA ILE A 110 25.11 -14.98 -9.69
C ILE A 110 23.68 -14.73 -10.19
N PRO A 111 22.82 -15.77 -10.16
CA PRO A 111 21.41 -15.63 -10.49
C PRO A 111 20.71 -14.59 -9.62
N GLU A 112 19.64 -14.03 -10.17
CA GLU A 112 18.67 -13.20 -9.45
C GLU A 112 18.06 -14.00 -8.28
N ASP A 113 17.81 -13.32 -7.16
CA ASP A 113 17.33 -13.91 -5.91
C ASP A 113 18.20 -15.00 -5.28
N ASP A 114 19.52 -14.96 -5.50
CA ASP A 114 20.42 -15.90 -4.84
C ASP A 114 20.62 -15.54 -3.35
N PRO A 115 20.45 -16.49 -2.41
CA PRO A 115 20.63 -16.25 -0.98
C PRO A 115 22.06 -15.84 -0.58
N ARG A 116 23.03 -15.95 -1.49
CA ARG A 116 24.40 -15.43 -1.32
C ARG A 116 24.49 -13.92 -1.51
N ASN A 117 23.49 -13.29 -2.12
CA ASN A 117 23.42 -11.84 -2.27
C ASN A 117 22.84 -11.19 -1.01
N GLN A 118 23.65 -10.39 -0.32
CA GLN A 118 23.25 -9.72 0.92
C GLN A 118 22.17 -8.65 0.69
N ALA A 119 22.04 -8.14 -0.54
CA ALA A 119 21.03 -7.15 -0.92
C ALA A 119 19.63 -7.75 -1.12
N LEU A 120 19.50 -9.07 -1.23
CA LEU A 120 18.21 -9.76 -1.43
C LEU A 120 17.19 -9.47 -0.33
N ILE A 121 17.62 -9.39 0.93
CA ILE A 121 16.70 -9.08 2.03
C ILE A 121 16.15 -7.66 1.91
N ALA A 122 16.96 -6.71 1.43
CA ALA A 122 16.50 -5.33 1.22
C ALA A 122 15.49 -5.25 0.07
N ASP A 123 15.71 -6.05 -0.98
CA ASP A 123 14.83 -6.19 -2.15
C ASP A 123 13.45 -6.75 -1.75
N LEU A 124 13.43 -7.88 -1.05
CA LEU A 124 12.19 -8.51 -0.56
C LEU A 124 11.40 -7.62 0.42
N VAL A 125 12.11 -6.87 1.28
CA VAL A 125 11.48 -5.87 2.14
C VAL A 125 10.95 -4.70 1.30
N GLY A 126 11.68 -4.30 0.26
CA GLY A 126 11.27 -3.27 -0.68
C GLY A 126 10.00 -3.63 -1.42
N ASP A 127 9.85 -4.88 -1.87
CA ASP A 127 8.63 -5.37 -2.50
C ASP A 127 7.42 -5.32 -1.56
N CYS A 128 7.62 -5.69 -0.30
CA CYS A 128 6.57 -5.60 0.71
C CYS A 128 6.16 -4.14 0.97
N VAL A 129 7.11 -3.21 1.04
CA VAL A 129 6.84 -1.79 1.31
C VAL A 129 6.20 -1.11 0.09
N GLY A 130 6.78 -1.33 -1.10
CA GLY A 130 6.31 -0.75 -2.36
C GLY A 130 4.93 -1.26 -2.75
N SER A 131 4.67 -2.57 -2.65
CA SER A 131 3.36 -3.15 -3.00
C SER A 131 2.22 -2.67 -2.08
N ASN A 132 2.51 -2.32 -0.83
CA ASN A 132 1.54 -1.74 0.09
C ASN A 132 1.30 -0.25 -0.17
N ALA A 133 2.31 0.49 -0.65
CA ALA A 133 2.14 1.87 -1.08
C ALA A 133 1.24 1.98 -2.33
N ASP A 134 1.34 0.99 -3.23
CA ASP A 134 0.58 0.89 -4.49
C ASP A 134 -0.94 0.69 -4.28
N VAL A 135 -1.36 0.10 -3.15
CA VAL A 135 -2.78 -0.08 -2.81
C VAL A 135 -3.48 1.28 -2.60
N PHE A 136 -2.73 2.30 -2.17
CA PHE A 136 -3.26 3.64 -2.00
C PHE A 136 -3.46 4.36 -3.35
N GLU A 137 -2.67 4.07 -4.38
CA GLU A 137 -2.80 4.66 -5.72
C GLU A 137 -4.18 4.39 -6.34
N VAL A 138 -4.63 3.14 -6.26
CA VAL A 138 -5.93 2.69 -6.79
C VAL A 138 -7.12 3.36 -6.09
N LEU A 139 -6.96 3.86 -4.86
CA LEU A 139 -8.01 4.56 -4.12
C LEU A 139 -8.21 6.01 -4.59
N TYR A 140 -7.17 6.66 -5.12
CA TYR A 140 -7.19 8.09 -5.47
C TYR A 140 -7.34 8.37 -6.97
N ASP A 141 -6.85 7.50 -7.85
CA ASP A 141 -7.08 7.55 -9.32
C ASP A 141 -8.54 7.85 -9.75
N PRO A 142 -9.57 7.23 -9.14
CA PRO A 142 -10.96 7.52 -9.51
C PRO A 142 -11.44 8.93 -9.10
N ILE A 143 -10.74 9.61 -8.17
CA ILE A 143 -11.08 10.98 -7.75
C ILE A 143 -10.48 12.00 -8.73
N GLU A 144 -9.24 11.78 -9.18
CA GLU A 144 -8.55 12.67 -10.12
C GLU A 144 -9.13 12.59 -11.54
N SER A 145 -9.39 11.38 -12.05
CA SER A 145 -10.04 11.17 -13.35
C SER A 145 -11.46 11.78 -13.46
N ARG A 146 -12.15 11.98 -12.33
CA ARG A 146 -13.44 12.68 -12.25
C ARG A 146 -13.32 14.20 -12.26
N ILE A 147 -12.20 14.74 -11.78
CA ILE A 147 -11.93 16.18 -11.77
C ILE A 147 -11.46 16.63 -13.16
N ASP A 148 -10.62 15.84 -13.83
CA ASP A 148 -10.16 16.12 -15.20
C ASP A 148 -11.28 16.00 -16.25
N ALA A 149 -12.31 15.20 -15.98
CA ALA A 149 -13.48 15.07 -16.86
C ALA A 149 -14.47 16.26 -16.79
N ILE A 150 -14.21 17.24 -15.91
CA ILE A 150 -15.03 18.45 -15.73
C ILE A 150 -14.31 19.70 -16.31
N GLY A 151 -13.06 19.56 -16.76
CA GLY A 151 -12.25 20.60 -17.41
C GLY A 151 -12.47 20.71 -18.92
#